data_AF-A0A6B1HDD6-F1
#
_entry.id   AF-A0A6B1HDD6-F1
#
_cell.length_a   1.000
_cell.length_b   1.000
_cell.length_c   1.000
_cell.angle_alpha   90.00
_cell.angle_beta   90.00
_cell.angle_gamma   90.00
#
_symmetry.space_group_name_H-M   'P 1'
#
loop_
_entity.id
_entity.type
_entity.pdbx_description
1 polymer ?
#
loop_
_entity_poly.entity_id
_entity_poly.type
_entity_poly.pdbx_seq_one_letter_code
_entity_poly.pdbx_strand_id
1 'polypeptide(L)'
;MARNLTRRFALEALPIPGMTLATALLVGCSGGNTDSAEGGNQPTNILTPKGWELVWSDEFDTSSLDSARWNIQTGDGTAQGIPGWGNNELQSYQAGNISVSGGNLIITARQETASDGRAYTSGRINTAGNLDITYGRVEASIHAAGGQGLWSAFWMLPTNSTYGTWAAGGEIDIMEVFSRDPNPFTQGALHYGMAWPLNTYTYAKYEDIDPSDGFHVYALEWDEQELRWFVDGTHYYTVRRATYWNYYRDEATNAHTSGDDSAPFDKPFHLLLNLAVGGNLPGPPAPGALPGELRVDYVRVYECNLDTQTGVGCDGFADYTSPSVTPPLPENVYRAVYDLYVDAVGPLRFPNTEEAVPLDFGVYDAGGALVLSQVDAGGDRGMVIDVNTSGGGNFSIFPTSLARQTLFGMGSAPDPGNYAGELQFDLYVFGDDTDPQSSLQVKIDSGFPDLGFVDLPVSTLAKDEWATVTVQISDIAHNPGHFGGGPVDLGRVLSLFVLEPTSFAHVRLDNIRIICGHVGQGDCGIAPPAPPPPPAGEPQPVYIDAVDPLWDVGINAADSG
;
A
#
# COMPACT_ATOMS: atom_id res chain seq x y z
N MET A 1 58.13 -36.53 18.12
CA MET A 1 57.10 -37.10 19.02
C MET A 1 55.92 -37.56 18.19
N ALA A 2 55.47 -38.80 18.41
CA ALA A 2 54.28 -39.53 17.91
C ALA A 2 53.92 -39.41 16.39
N ARG A 3 54.36 -40.30 15.48
CA ARG A 3 54.02 -41.72 15.19
C ARG A 3 52.57 -42.01 14.73
N ASN A 4 52.37 -41.98 13.41
CA ASN A 4 51.93 -43.08 12.51
C ASN A 4 50.95 -44.16 13.05
N LEU A 5 49.79 -44.33 12.40
CA LEU A 5 49.50 -45.34 11.35
C LEU A 5 47.99 -45.66 11.25
N THR A 6 47.53 -45.72 10.00
CA THR A 6 46.27 -46.29 9.48
C THR A 6 45.95 -47.71 9.93
N ARG A 7 44.65 -48.05 10.07
CA ARG A 7 44.09 -49.36 9.63
C ARG A 7 42.55 -49.43 9.60
N ARG A 8 42.08 -50.21 8.61
CA ARG A 8 40.72 -50.69 8.27
C ARG A 8 40.03 -51.44 9.42
N PHE A 9 38.68 -51.56 9.38
CA PHE A 9 37.96 -52.79 9.74
C PHE A 9 36.60 -52.91 9.04
N ALA A 10 36.22 -54.16 8.75
CA ALA A 10 34.98 -54.62 8.14
C ALA A 10 34.17 -55.47 9.14
N LEU A 11 32.89 -55.68 8.78
CA LEU A 11 31.79 -56.48 9.37
C LEU A 11 32.14 -57.74 10.19
N GLU A 12 31.33 -57.99 11.23
CA GLU A 12 30.79 -59.31 11.61
C GLU A 12 29.48 -59.16 12.45
N ALA A 13 28.63 -60.19 12.45
CA ALA A 13 27.19 -60.15 12.69
C ALA A 13 26.67 -61.07 13.83
N LEU A 14 25.34 -61.01 14.08
CA LEU A 14 24.39 -61.99 14.70
C LEU A 14 23.98 -61.78 16.17
N PRO A 15 22.83 -62.31 16.68
CA PRO A 15 21.57 -62.76 16.05
C PRO A 15 20.27 -62.23 16.73
N ILE A 16 19.12 -62.47 16.09
CA ILE A 16 17.75 -62.13 16.52
C ILE A 16 17.04 -63.33 17.20
N PRO A 17 16.31 -63.11 18.31
CA PRO A 17 15.07 -63.83 18.65
C PRO A 17 13.89 -62.83 18.62
N GLY A 18 12.82 -63.02 17.86
CA GLY A 18 11.81 -64.05 18.07
C GLY A 18 10.72 -63.58 19.05
N MET A 19 9.75 -62.76 18.63
CA MET A 19 8.53 -62.48 19.42
C MET A 19 7.33 -62.09 18.55
N THR A 20 6.35 -63.01 18.52
CA THR A 20 4.89 -62.83 18.47
C THR A 20 4.29 -61.72 17.59
N LEU A 21 3.68 -62.17 16.50
CA LEU A 21 2.70 -61.45 15.67
C LEU A 21 1.43 -61.16 16.50
N ALA A 22 1.26 -59.92 16.95
CA ALA A 22 -0.02 -59.40 17.42
C ALA A 22 -0.70 -58.67 16.26
N THR A 23 -1.72 -59.30 15.69
CA THR A 23 -2.61 -58.69 14.69
C THR A 23 -3.44 -57.61 15.37
N ALA A 24 -2.97 -56.37 15.36
CA ALA A 24 -3.78 -55.21 15.71
C ALA A 24 -4.70 -54.91 14.51
N LEU A 25 -5.97 -55.26 14.64
CA LEU A 25 -7.01 -54.66 13.80
C LEU A 25 -6.99 -53.14 14.06
N LEU A 26 -6.48 -52.38 13.09
CA LEU A 26 -6.82 -50.97 12.95
C LEU A 26 -8.29 -50.92 12.50
N VAL A 27 -9.19 -50.88 13.48
CA VAL A 27 -10.50 -50.26 13.28
C VAL A 27 -10.22 -48.77 13.19
N GLY A 28 -9.89 -48.31 11.97
CA GLY A 28 -9.96 -46.90 11.64
C GLY A 28 -11.42 -46.49 11.77
N CYS A 29 -11.73 -45.68 12.78
CA CYS A 29 -13.00 -45.01 12.87
C CYS A 29 -13.14 -44.07 11.67
N SER A 30 -13.77 -44.56 10.59
CA SER A 30 -14.50 -43.70 9.68
C SER A 30 -15.77 -43.25 10.41
N GLY A 31 -15.62 -42.33 11.35
CA GLY A 31 -16.73 -41.50 11.80
C GLY A 31 -16.91 -40.44 10.72
N GLY A 32 -17.83 -40.69 9.79
CA GLY A 32 -18.14 -39.75 8.73
C GLY A 32 -18.64 -38.44 9.30
N ASN A 33 -18.26 -37.33 8.67
CA ASN A 33 -19.10 -36.15 8.68
C ASN A 33 -19.94 -36.21 7.40
N THR A 34 -21.21 -36.54 7.55
CA THR A 34 -22.24 -36.41 6.51
C THR A 34 -23.04 -35.14 6.70
N ASP A 35 -22.55 -34.17 7.47
CA ASP A 35 -23.24 -32.89 7.57
C ASP A 35 -23.13 -32.18 6.24
N SER A 36 -24.26 -32.19 5.54
CA SER A 36 -24.55 -31.22 4.52
C SER A 36 -24.64 -29.89 5.28
N ALA A 37 -23.90 -28.87 4.85
CA ALA A 37 -23.99 -27.52 5.41
C ALA A 37 -25.45 -27.17 5.74
N GLU A 38 -25.72 -26.65 6.94
CA GLU A 38 -27.08 -26.28 7.32
C GLU A 38 -27.67 -25.33 6.26
N GLY A 39 -28.67 -25.78 5.50
CA GLY A 39 -29.46 -24.93 4.60
C GLY A 39 -29.11 -24.94 3.11
N GLY A 40 -28.09 -25.67 2.67
CA GLY A 40 -27.76 -25.79 1.24
C GLY A 40 -27.91 -27.22 0.73
N ASN A 41 -28.54 -27.41 -0.43
CA ASN A 41 -28.49 -28.67 -1.17
C ASN A 41 -27.05 -28.80 -1.73
N GLN A 42 -26.09 -29.17 -0.88
CA GLN A 42 -24.69 -29.31 -1.24
C GLN A 42 -24.60 -30.25 -2.45
N PRO A 43 -24.04 -29.83 -3.60
CA PRO A 43 -23.56 -30.80 -4.55
C PRO A 43 -22.52 -31.63 -3.80
N THR A 44 -22.81 -32.91 -3.60
CA THR A 44 -22.01 -33.91 -2.85
C THR A 44 -20.68 -34.27 -3.53
N ASN A 45 -20.11 -33.31 -4.26
CA ASN A 45 -18.82 -33.34 -4.91
C ASN A 45 -18.31 -31.88 -5.01
N ILE A 46 -17.89 -31.28 -3.91
CA ILE A 46 -16.74 -30.36 -4.03
C ILE A 46 -15.55 -31.30 -4.22
N LEU A 47 -15.37 -31.72 -5.48
CA LEU A 47 -14.12 -32.30 -5.94
C LEU A 47 -13.04 -31.38 -5.38
N THR A 48 -12.09 -31.89 -4.59
CA THR A 48 -10.81 -31.20 -4.48
C THR A 48 -10.35 -31.09 -5.93
N PRO A 49 -10.38 -29.90 -6.56
CA PRO A 49 -10.02 -29.82 -7.95
C PRO A 49 -8.58 -30.29 -8.05
N LYS A 50 -8.28 -30.92 -9.17
CA LYS A 50 -6.95 -31.40 -9.46
C LYS A 50 -5.92 -30.30 -9.16
N GLY A 51 -5.15 -30.46 -8.09
CA GLY A 51 -4.12 -29.52 -7.70
C GLY A 51 -4.23 -28.96 -6.27
N TRP A 52 -5.42 -28.91 -5.67
CA TRP A 52 -5.59 -28.29 -4.34
C TRP A 52 -5.44 -29.29 -3.20
N GLU A 53 -4.72 -28.92 -2.14
CA GLU A 53 -4.58 -29.67 -0.89
C GLU A 53 -5.03 -28.82 0.30
N LEU A 54 -5.90 -29.36 1.17
CA LEU A 54 -6.36 -28.65 2.37
C LEU A 54 -5.21 -28.56 3.38
N VAL A 55 -4.80 -27.34 3.73
CA VAL A 55 -3.67 -27.08 4.66
C VAL A 55 -4.10 -26.50 5.99
N TRP A 56 -5.27 -25.84 6.04
CA TRP A 56 -5.83 -25.30 7.28
C TRP A 56 -7.35 -25.20 7.20
N SER A 57 -8.05 -25.43 8.32
CA SER A 57 -9.46 -25.11 8.43
C SER A 57 -9.91 -24.83 9.86
N ASP A 58 -11.02 -24.10 9.96
CA ASP A 58 -11.87 -24.03 11.14
C ASP A 58 -13.31 -24.37 10.74
N GLU A 59 -13.81 -25.48 11.27
CA GLU A 59 -15.18 -25.97 11.04
C GLU A 59 -16.12 -25.54 12.19
N PHE A 60 -15.63 -24.75 13.15
CA PHE A 60 -16.40 -24.22 14.28
C PHE A 60 -17.21 -25.25 15.10
N ASP A 61 -16.75 -26.51 15.12
CA ASP A 61 -17.32 -27.61 15.92
C ASP A 61 -16.99 -27.55 17.43
N THR A 62 -16.21 -26.54 17.84
CA THR A 62 -15.83 -26.32 19.24
C THR A 62 -16.94 -25.60 20.02
N SER A 63 -16.86 -25.60 21.35
CA SER A 63 -17.84 -24.87 22.19
C SER A 63 -17.58 -23.35 22.29
N SER A 64 -16.48 -22.87 21.70
CA SER A 64 -16.02 -21.49 21.76
C SER A 64 -15.00 -21.23 20.66
N LEU A 65 -14.80 -19.96 20.30
CA LEU A 65 -13.77 -19.55 19.35
C LEU A 65 -12.39 -20.07 19.78
N ASP A 66 -11.66 -20.72 18.88
CA ASP A 66 -10.32 -21.21 19.16
C ASP A 66 -9.31 -20.07 19.09
N SER A 67 -8.75 -19.70 20.25
CA SER A 67 -7.74 -18.64 20.35
C SER A 67 -6.40 -19.00 19.74
N ALA A 68 -6.15 -20.28 19.41
CA ALA A 68 -4.97 -20.68 18.65
C ALA A 68 -5.14 -20.40 17.14
N ARG A 69 -6.36 -20.11 16.69
CA ARG A 69 -6.70 -19.79 15.30
C ARG A 69 -7.02 -18.31 15.14
N TRP A 70 -7.76 -17.73 16.09
CA TRP A 70 -8.34 -16.39 15.95
C TRP A 70 -7.95 -15.44 17.07
N ASN A 71 -7.63 -14.22 16.69
CA ASN A 71 -7.54 -13.06 17.57
C ASN A 71 -8.84 -12.26 17.52
N ILE A 72 -9.30 -11.74 18.65
CA ILE A 72 -10.44 -10.84 18.72
C ILE A 72 -9.93 -9.39 18.72
N GLN A 73 -10.42 -8.57 17.78
CA GLN A 73 -10.17 -7.13 17.76
C GLN A 73 -11.28 -6.39 18.51
N THR A 74 -10.91 -5.32 19.22
CA THR A 74 -11.83 -4.58 20.07
C THR A 74 -11.76 -3.06 19.85
N GLY A 75 -12.84 -2.38 20.23
CA GLY A 75 -12.99 -0.94 20.14
C GLY A 75 -13.45 -0.45 18.77
N ASP A 76 -13.36 0.86 18.56
CA ASP A 76 -13.87 1.57 17.39
C ASP A 76 -12.76 2.01 16.41
N GLY A 77 -11.56 1.45 16.53
CA GLY A 77 -10.39 1.78 15.70
C GLY A 77 -9.54 2.94 16.23
N THR A 78 -9.98 3.67 17.26
CA THR A 78 -9.23 4.81 17.81
C THR A 78 -7.85 4.41 18.35
N ALA A 79 -7.74 3.24 18.99
CA ALA A 79 -6.45 2.74 19.51
C ALA A 79 -5.44 2.42 18.39
N GLN A 80 -5.93 2.24 17.17
CA GLN A 80 -5.16 1.97 15.96
C GLN A 80 -4.92 3.25 15.13
N GLY A 81 -5.35 4.41 15.62
CA GLY A 81 -5.23 5.68 14.88
C GLY A 81 -6.24 5.86 13.76
N ILE A 82 -7.24 5.00 13.65
CA ILE A 82 -8.28 5.01 12.60
C ILE A 82 -9.68 4.99 13.21
N PRO A 83 -10.14 6.05 13.92
CA PRO A 83 -11.48 6.08 14.50
C PRO A 83 -12.59 5.76 13.49
N GLY A 84 -13.59 5.00 13.90
CA GLY A 84 -14.62 4.45 12.99
C GLY A 84 -14.02 3.48 11.97
N TRP A 85 -12.91 2.82 12.32
CA TRP A 85 -12.13 1.91 11.48
C TRP A 85 -11.77 2.47 10.09
N GLY A 86 -11.62 3.79 9.97
CA GLY A 86 -11.32 4.49 8.71
C GLY A 86 -12.53 4.71 7.80
N ASN A 87 -13.68 4.11 8.10
CA ASN A 87 -14.86 4.08 7.24
C ASN A 87 -16.10 4.77 7.85
N ASN A 88 -15.91 5.56 8.91
CA ASN A 88 -17.00 6.15 9.70
C ASN A 88 -17.98 5.11 10.27
N GLU A 89 -17.48 3.92 10.58
CA GLU A 89 -18.25 2.84 11.20
C GLU A 89 -18.74 3.25 12.60
N LEU A 90 -19.90 2.72 13.02
CA LEU A 90 -20.62 3.16 14.21
C LEU A 90 -20.48 2.23 15.42
N GLN A 91 -20.03 0.99 15.23
CA GLN A 91 -19.90 -0.02 16.27
C GLN A 91 -18.60 0.10 17.08
N SER A 92 -18.65 -0.45 18.30
CA SER A 92 -17.47 -0.87 19.05
C SER A 92 -17.34 -2.39 18.96
N TYR A 93 -16.22 -2.92 18.49
CA TYR A 93 -16.02 -4.37 18.45
C TYR A 93 -15.72 -4.94 19.84
N GLN A 94 -16.31 -6.09 20.17
CA GLN A 94 -16.21 -6.71 21.49
C GLN A 94 -16.28 -8.24 21.43
N ALA A 95 -15.60 -8.89 22.38
CA ALA A 95 -15.63 -10.35 22.51
C ALA A 95 -17.05 -10.89 22.83
N GLY A 96 -17.87 -10.11 23.54
CA GLY A 96 -19.25 -10.49 23.89
C GLY A 96 -20.20 -10.59 22.69
N ASN A 97 -19.74 -10.20 21.50
CA ASN A 97 -20.49 -10.28 20.25
C ASN A 97 -20.11 -11.50 19.39
N ILE A 98 -19.17 -12.33 19.87
CA ILE A 98 -18.68 -13.50 19.16
C ILE A 98 -19.02 -14.75 19.96
N SER A 99 -19.60 -15.76 19.29
CA SER A 99 -19.88 -17.06 19.90
C SER A 99 -19.72 -18.17 18.87
N VAL A 100 -19.55 -19.40 19.36
CA VAL A 100 -19.59 -20.59 18.53
C VAL A 100 -20.72 -21.48 19.04
N SER A 101 -21.65 -21.85 18.17
CA SER A 101 -22.81 -22.66 18.52
C SER A 101 -23.36 -23.40 17.31
N GLY A 102 -23.71 -24.67 17.51
CA GLY A 102 -24.32 -25.49 16.44
C GLY A 102 -23.44 -25.60 15.20
N GLY A 103 -22.13 -25.80 15.36
CA GLY A 103 -21.18 -25.88 14.24
C GLY A 103 -20.87 -24.55 13.55
N ASN A 104 -21.36 -23.42 14.07
CA ASN A 104 -21.20 -22.12 13.43
C ASN A 104 -20.48 -21.13 14.33
N LEU A 105 -19.58 -20.34 13.75
CA LEU A 105 -19.20 -19.03 14.28
C LEU A 105 -20.37 -18.06 14.06
N ILE A 106 -20.76 -17.34 15.11
CA ILE A 106 -21.82 -16.34 15.08
C ILE A 106 -21.26 -15.02 15.59
N ILE A 107 -21.25 -14.01 14.71
CA ILE A 107 -20.93 -12.62 15.03
C ILE A 107 -22.23 -11.82 15.05
N THR A 108 -22.64 -11.33 16.22
CA THR A 108 -23.90 -10.58 16.37
C THR A 108 -23.65 -9.09 16.54
N ALA A 109 -24.19 -8.27 15.64
CA ALA A 109 -24.30 -6.83 15.85
C ALA A 109 -25.52 -6.51 16.74
N ARG A 110 -25.37 -5.60 17.70
CA ARG A 110 -26.44 -5.19 18.64
C ARG A 110 -26.53 -3.68 18.75
N GLN A 111 -27.74 -3.19 19.02
CA GLN A 111 -27.94 -1.82 19.46
C GLN A 111 -27.84 -1.75 20.99
N GLU A 112 -26.63 -1.49 21.48
CA GLU A 112 -26.35 -1.33 22.90
C GLU A 112 -25.20 -0.34 23.10
N THR A 113 -25.25 0.40 24.21
CA THR A 113 -24.21 1.39 24.50
C THR A 113 -22.94 0.72 25.00
N ALA A 114 -21.87 0.83 24.21
CA ALA A 114 -20.54 0.37 24.56
C ALA A 114 -19.87 1.29 25.59
N SER A 115 -18.80 0.79 26.24
CA SER A 115 -18.04 1.57 27.23
C SER A 115 -17.32 2.78 26.66
N ASP A 116 -17.02 2.78 25.36
CA ASP A 116 -16.43 3.90 24.61
C ASP A 116 -17.49 4.92 24.12
N GLY A 117 -18.76 4.70 24.46
CA GLY A 117 -19.88 5.59 24.12
C GLY A 117 -20.51 5.32 22.76
N ARG A 118 -20.02 4.35 21.97
CA ARG A 118 -20.68 3.94 20.73
C ARG A 118 -22.06 3.33 21.03
N ALA A 119 -23.02 3.56 20.13
CA ALA A 119 -24.41 3.12 20.29
C ALA A 119 -24.66 1.68 19.80
N TYR A 120 -23.63 1.04 19.24
CA TYR A 120 -23.70 -0.29 18.66
C TYR A 120 -22.48 -1.11 19.06
N THR A 121 -22.64 -2.42 19.17
CA THR A 121 -21.56 -3.38 19.38
C THR A 121 -21.59 -4.46 18.32
N SER A 122 -20.44 -5.03 17.99
CA SER A 122 -20.32 -6.17 17.07
C SER A 122 -19.03 -6.95 17.31
N GLY A 123 -18.69 -7.92 16.45
CA GLY A 123 -17.43 -8.66 16.49
C GLY A 123 -16.57 -8.47 15.25
N ARG A 124 -15.25 -8.53 15.46
CA ARG A 124 -14.21 -8.58 14.43
C ARG A 124 -13.10 -9.51 14.91
N ILE A 125 -12.73 -10.47 14.06
CA ILE A 125 -11.67 -11.43 14.34
C ILE A 125 -10.68 -11.48 13.18
N ASN A 126 -9.45 -11.89 13.47
CA ASN A 126 -8.43 -12.13 12.46
C ASN A 126 -7.54 -13.32 12.80
N THR A 127 -6.74 -13.76 11.84
CA THR A 127 -5.79 -14.87 11.99
C THR A 127 -4.33 -14.42 12.09
N ALA A 128 -4.06 -13.11 12.20
CA ALA A 128 -2.70 -12.56 12.18
C ALA A 128 -1.77 -13.27 13.19
N GLY A 129 -0.67 -13.84 12.69
CA GLY A 129 0.30 -14.60 13.49
C GLY A 129 -0.13 -16.01 13.92
N ASN A 130 -1.37 -16.42 13.60
CA ASN A 130 -1.87 -17.80 13.76
C ASN A 130 -1.92 -18.54 12.41
N LEU A 131 -2.35 -17.84 11.36
CA LEU A 131 -2.32 -18.27 9.96
C LEU A 131 -2.03 -17.05 9.08
N ASP A 132 -0.95 -17.13 8.33
CA ASP A 132 -0.58 -16.15 7.30
C ASP A 132 -0.26 -16.93 6.03
N ILE A 133 -0.86 -16.56 4.90
CA ILE A 133 -0.72 -17.28 3.63
C ILE A 133 -0.28 -16.36 2.50
N THR A 134 0.51 -16.91 1.59
CA THR A 134 0.81 -16.30 0.29
C THR A 134 0.42 -17.28 -0.78
N TYR A 135 -0.51 -16.86 -1.63
CA TYR A 135 -1.19 -17.72 -2.61
C TYR A 135 -1.99 -18.85 -1.97
N GLY A 136 -2.87 -19.45 -2.77
CA GLY A 136 -3.75 -20.52 -2.32
C GLY A 136 -5.20 -20.33 -2.76
N ARG A 137 -6.06 -21.22 -2.28
CA ARG A 137 -7.50 -21.04 -2.31
C ARG A 137 -8.00 -20.82 -0.89
N VAL A 138 -8.80 -19.79 -0.70
CA VAL A 138 -9.47 -19.50 0.56
C VAL A 138 -10.96 -19.54 0.31
N GLU A 139 -11.72 -20.26 1.12
CA GLU A 139 -13.17 -20.25 1.03
C GLU A 139 -13.84 -20.33 2.39
N ALA A 140 -15.06 -19.79 2.46
CA ALA A 140 -15.90 -19.86 3.64
C ALA A 140 -17.38 -20.03 3.25
N SER A 141 -18.10 -20.82 4.03
CA SER A 141 -19.56 -20.95 3.94
C SER A 141 -20.19 -19.96 4.91
N ILE A 142 -20.84 -18.92 4.38
CA ILE A 142 -21.27 -17.75 5.15
C ILE A 142 -22.74 -17.43 4.86
N HIS A 143 -23.50 -17.19 5.92
CA HIS A 143 -24.80 -16.54 5.87
C HIS A 143 -24.65 -15.09 6.36
N ALA A 144 -24.77 -14.13 5.44
CA ALA A 144 -24.53 -12.72 5.74
C ALA A 144 -25.72 -12.07 6.48
N ALA A 145 -25.42 -11.06 7.29
CA ALA A 145 -26.46 -10.35 8.04
C ALA A 145 -27.32 -9.49 7.09
N GLY A 146 -28.63 -9.74 7.04
CA GLY A 146 -29.57 -8.89 6.31
C GLY A 146 -29.93 -7.60 7.07
N GLY A 147 -30.30 -6.55 6.33
CA GLY A 147 -30.82 -5.30 6.87
C GLY A 147 -29.96 -4.07 6.60
N GLN A 148 -30.60 -3.00 6.14
CA GLN A 148 -29.99 -1.70 5.86
C GLN A 148 -29.01 -1.25 6.94
N GLY A 149 -27.78 -0.92 6.52
CA GLY A 149 -26.70 -0.39 7.36
C GLY A 149 -25.82 -1.45 8.03
N LEU A 150 -26.05 -2.74 7.78
CA LEU A 150 -25.13 -3.81 8.15
C LEU A 150 -24.13 -4.08 7.02
N TRP A 151 -22.90 -4.44 7.41
CA TRP A 151 -21.82 -4.74 6.48
C TRP A 151 -21.06 -5.98 6.94
N SER A 152 -21.32 -7.11 6.27
CA SER A 152 -20.60 -8.36 6.51
C SER A 152 -19.36 -8.41 5.63
N ALA A 153 -18.21 -8.81 6.19
CA ALA A 153 -16.96 -8.88 5.45
C ALA A 153 -16.16 -10.16 5.78
N PHE A 154 -15.63 -10.78 4.73
CA PHE A 154 -14.61 -11.83 4.75
C PHE A 154 -13.47 -11.42 3.82
N TRP A 155 -12.31 -11.14 4.38
CA TRP A 155 -11.28 -10.37 3.70
C TRP A 155 -9.90 -10.65 4.29
N MET A 156 -8.87 -10.03 3.72
CA MET A 156 -7.48 -10.29 4.04
C MET A 156 -6.66 -9.01 4.05
N LEU A 157 -5.72 -8.91 5.00
CA LEU A 157 -4.71 -7.85 5.07
C LEU A 157 -3.31 -8.44 5.13
N PRO A 158 -2.28 -7.72 4.65
CA PRO A 158 -0.90 -8.15 4.78
C PRO A 158 -0.53 -8.24 6.26
N THR A 159 0.20 -9.29 6.62
CA THR A 159 0.68 -9.47 8.00
C THR A 159 1.84 -8.54 8.32
N ASN A 160 2.65 -8.18 7.32
CA ASN A 160 3.78 -7.27 7.45
C ASN A 160 3.62 -6.06 6.53
N SER A 161 4.04 -4.88 6.99
CA SER A 161 3.99 -3.63 6.23
C SER A 161 5.15 -3.48 5.23
N THR A 162 5.44 -4.51 4.43
CA THR A 162 6.60 -4.54 3.52
C THR A 162 6.60 -3.37 2.53
N TYR A 163 5.41 -2.98 2.07
CA TYR A 163 5.21 -1.89 1.13
C TYR A 163 4.66 -0.62 1.82
N GLY A 164 4.87 -0.49 3.13
CA GLY A 164 4.33 0.61 3.92
C GLY A 164 2.90 0.37 4.39
N THR A 165 2.20 1.47 4.71
CA THR A 165 0.84 1.44 5.28
C THR A 165 -0.21 1.14 4.22
N TRP A 166 -1.44 0.90 4.68
CA TRP A 166 -2.58 0.74 3.78
C TRP A 166 -2.75 1.96 2.84
N ALA A 167 -3.10 1.79 1.56
CA ALA A 167 -3.33 0.52 0.87
C ALA A 167 -2.10 -0.01 0.10
N ALA A 168 -0.91 0.59 0.28
CA ALA A 168 0.29 0.16 -0.45
C ALA A 168 0.68 -1.29 -0.14
N GLY A 169 0.37 -1.78 1.06
CA GLY A 169 0.53 -3.19 1.45
C GLY A 169 -0.49 -4.16 0.82
N GLY A 170 -1.54 -3.66 0.17
CA GLY A 170 -2.64 -4.46 -0.38
C GLY A 170 -3.78 -4.72 0.61
N GLU A 171 -4.97 -4.97 0.07
CA GLU A 171 -6.14 -5.53 0.76
C GLU A 171 -6.86 -6.44 -0.23
N ILE A 172 -7.32 -7.61 0.23
CA ILE A 172 -8.09 -8.55 -0.59
C ILE A 172 -9.44 -8.82 0.07
N ASP A 173 -10.50 -8.33 -0.54
CA ASP A 173 -11.87 -8.57 -0.08
C ASP A 173 -12.43 -9.77 -0.83
N ILE A 174 -12.54 -10.92 -0.14
CA ILE A 174 -13.11 -12.15 -0.72
C ILE A 174 -14.62 -12.01 -0.83
N MET A 175 -15.24 -11.42 0.19
CA MET A 175 -16.65 -11.09 0.22
C MET A 175 -16.85 -9.84 1.06
N GLU A 176 -17.52 -8.85 0.46
CA GLU A 176 -18.24 -7.82 1.18
C GLU A 176 -19.71 -7.91 0.82
N VAL A 177 -20.58 -7.73 1.82
CA VAL A 177 -22.01 -7.56 1.63
C VAL A 177 -22.43 -6.27 2.29
N PHE A 178 -22.80 -5.28 1.48
CA PHE A 178 -23.48 -4.08 1.95
C PHE A 178 -24.97 -4.39 1.90
N SER A 179 -25.56 -4.70 3.04
CA SER A 179 -26.96 -5.14 3.15
C SER A 179 -27.93 -3.97 2.92
N ARG A 180 -27.94 -3.44 1.69
CA ARG A 180 -28.80 -2.33 1.26
C ARG A 180 -30.18 -2.89 0.90
N ASP A 181 -31.22 -2.32 1.51
CA ASP A 181 -32.60 -2.76 1.24
C ASP A 181 -33.32 -1.75 0.32
N PRO A 182 -33.97 -2.21 -0.77
CA PRO A 182 -33.99 -3.58 -1.32
C PRO A 182 -32.75 -3.90 -2.17
N ASN A 183 -32.50 -5.21 -2.38
CA ASN A 183 -31.46 -5.81 -3.24
C ASN A 183 -30.05 -5.80 -2.62
N PRO A 184 -29.81 -6.61 -1.57
CA PRO A 184 -28.45 -6.87 -1.12
C PRO A 184 -27.65 -7.54 -2.24
N PHE A 185 -26.36 -7.24 -2.30
CA PHE A 185 -25.42 -7.85 -3.23
C PHE A 185 -24.14 -8.18 -2.50
N THR A 186 -23.33 -9.04 -3.10
CA THR A 186 -21.96 -9.27 -2.65
C THR A 186 -20.97 -8.70 -3.66
N GLN A 187 -19.76 -8.35 -3.21
CA GLN A 187 -18.68 -7.96 -4.08
C GLN A 187 -17.35 -8.53 -3.59
N GLY A 188 -16.41 -8.67 -4.52
CA GLY A 188 -15.00 -8.87 -4.26
C GLY A 188 -14.22 -7.65 -4.72
N ALA A 189 -13.17 -7.30 -3.98
CA ALA A 189 -12.38 -6.11 -4.25
C ALA A 189 -10.89 -6.30 -3.93
N LEU A 190 -10.09 -5.42 -4.53
CA LEU A 190 -8.68 -5.24 -4.20
C LEU A 190 -8.42 -3.76 -3.97
N HIS A 191 -7.69 -3.44 -2.90
CA HIS A 191 -7.10 -2.12 -2.69
C HIS A 191 -5.58 -2.20 -2.83
N TYR A 192 -4.99 -1.29 -3.60
CA TYR A 192 -3.56 -1.32 -3.94
C TYR A 192 -3.07 0.07 -4.37
N GLY A 193 -1.84 0.16 -4.88
CA GLY A 193 -1.22 1.40 -5.34
C GLY A 193 -0.30 2.01 -4.31
N MET A 194 -0.49 3.30 -4.02
CA MET A 194 0.22 4.03 -2.97
C MET A 194 -0.49 3.90 -1.60
N ALA A 195 0.13 4.44 -0.56
CA ALA A 195 -0.54 4.62 0.72
C ALA A 195 -1.73 5.57 0.56
N TRP A 196 -2.77 5.39 1.37
CA TRP A 196 -3.89 6.32 1.42
C TRP A 196 -3.41 7.76 1.63
N PRO A 197 -3.95 8.78 0.96
CA PRO A 197 -5.15 8.75 0.11
C PRO A 197 -4.89 8.52 -1.38
N LEU A 198 -3.64 8.21 -1.78
CA LEU A 198 -3.25 8.03 -3.19
C LEU A 198 -3.38 6.58 -3.67
N ASN A 199 -4.01 5.73 -2.87
CA ASN A 199 -4.34 4.38 -3.26
C ASN A 199 -5.43 4.36 -4.35
N THR A 200 -5.56 3.23 -5.01
CA THR A 200 -6.66 2.91 -5.91
C THR A 200 -7.29 1.58 -5.51
N TYR A 201 -8.33 1.17 -6.24
CA TYR A 201 -9.01 -0.10 -6.01
C TYR A 201 -9.67 -0.61 -7.29
N THR A 202 -9.96 -1.91 -7.31
CA THR A 202 -10.78 -2.54 -8.34
C THR A 202 -11.76 -3.51 -7.70
N TYR A 203 -12.97 -3.63 -8.23
CA TYR A 203 -14.01 -4.47 -7.64
C TYR A 203 -14.98 -4.98 -8.69
N ALA A 204 -15.70 -6.06 -8.36
CA ALA A 204 -16.85 -6.52 -9.11
C ALA A 204 -17.96 -6.96 -8.17
N LYS A 205 -19.20 -6.67 -8.56
CA LYS A 205 -20.40 -7.12 -7.84
C LYS A 205 -20.88 -8.45 -8.41
N TYR A 206 -21.53 -9.22 -7.54
CA TYR A 206 -22.29 -10.41 -7.88
C TYR A 206 -23.70 -10.27 -7.28
N GLU A 207 -24.70 -10.30 -8.17
CA GLU A 207 -26.10 -9.96 -7.85
C GLU A 207 -27.05 -11.15 -8.11
N ASP A 208 -26.52 -12.33 -8.47
CA ASP A 208 -27.31 -13.53 -8.81
C ASP A 208 -27.79 -14.32 -7.58
N ILE A 209 -27.42 -13.88 -6.37
CA ILE A 209 -27.87 -14.44 -5.08
C ILE A 209 -28.34 -13.31 -4.14
N ASP A 210 -29.15 -13.66 -3.13
CA ASP A 210 -29.36 -12.83 -1.95
C ASP A 210 -28.43 -13.33 -0.83
N PRO A 211 -27.36 -12.60 -0.46
CA PRO A 211 -26.40 -13.06 0.55
C PRO A 211 -26.99 -13.35 1.94
N SER A 212 -28.22 -12.88 2.20
CA SER A 212 -28.93 -13.00 3.47
C SER A 212 -30.01 -14.08 3.50
N ASP A 213 -30.24 -14.80 2.39
CA ASP A 213 -31.29 -15.84 2.31
C ASP A 213 -30.85 -17.23 2.81
N GLY A 214 -29.55 -17.41 3.04
CA GLY A 214 -28.96 -18.64 3.56
C GLY A 214 -27.44 -18.62 3.51
N PHE A 215 -26.84 -19.81 3.66
CA PHE A 215 -25.40 -19.99 3.51
C PHE A 215 -25.01 -20.08 2.03
N HIS A 216 -23.99 -19.31 1.67
CA HIS A 216 -23.32 -19.35 0.37
C HIS A 216 -21.82 -19.57 0.55
N VAL A 217 -21.18 -20.21 -0.42
CA VAL A 217 -19.73 -20.41 -0.43
C VAL A 217 -19.07 -19.27 -1.18
N TYR A 218 -18.32 -18.45 -0.46
CA TYR A 218 -17.49 -17.38 -1.02
C TYR A 218 -16.04 -17.86 -1.08
N ALA A 219 -15.39 -17.71 -2.22
CA ALA A 219 -14.01 -18.17 -2.37
C ALA A 219 -13.15 -17.24 -3.22
N LEU A 220 -11.86 -17.27 -2.91
CA LEU A 220 -10.78 -16.66 -3.67
C LEU A 220 -9.79 -17.77 -4.07
N GLU A 221 -9.38 -17.78 -5.32
CA GLU A 221 -8.12 -18.41 -5.74
C GLU A 221 -7.12 -17.30 -6.03
N TRP A 222 -5.93 -17.41 -5.45
CA TRP A 222 -4.88 -16.41 -5.53
C TRP A 222 -3.58 -17.12 -5.89
N ASP A 223 -3.00 -16.74 -7.02
CA ASP A 223 -1.66 -17.16 -7.44
C ASP A 223 -0.82 -15.92 -7.82
N GLU A 224 0.44 -16.13 -8.18
CA GLU A 224 1.35 -15.04 -8.55
C GLU A 224 0.86 -14.22 -9.76
N GLN A 225 0.02 -14.80 -10.62
CA GLN A 225 -0.40 -14.20 -11.88
C GLN A 225 -1.78 -13.54 -11.80
N GLU A 226 -2.69 -14.10 -11.02
CA GLU A 226 -4.05 -13.58 -10.91
C GLU A 226 -4.79 -14.01 -9.62
N LEU A 227 -5.86 -13.26 -9.35
CA LEU A 227 -6.82 -13.51 -8.30
C LEU A 227 -8.19 -13.74 -8.94
N ARG A 228 -8.92 -14.76 -8.49
CA ARG A 228 -10.20 -15.22 -9.04
C ARG A 228 -11.23 -15.39 -7.92
N TRP A 229 -12.40 -14.77 -8.06
CA TRP A 229 -13.47 -14.83 -7.05
C TRP A 229 -14.63 -15.69 -7.49
N PHE A 230 -15.22 -16.38 -6.51
CA PHE A 230 -16.30 -17.32 -6.71
C PHE A 230 -17.42 -17.13 -5.68
N VAL A 231 -18.65 -17.34 -6.13
CA VAL A 231 -19.83 -17.52 -5.28
C VAL A 231 -20.52 -18.82 -5.69
N ASP A 232 -20.67 -19.75 -4.75
CA ASP A 232 -21.26 -21.08 -4.98
C ASP A 232 -20.63 -21.83 -6.17
N GLY A 233 -19.31 -21.68 -6.34
CA GLY A 233 -18.54 -22.26 -7.44
C GLY A 233 -18.63 -21.50 -8.77
N THR A 234 -19.46 -20.45 -8.85
CA THR A 234 -19.55 -19.57 -10.03
C THR A 234 -18.41 -18.56 -10.01
N HIS A 235 -17.48 -18.67 -10.97
CA HIS A 235 -16.41 -17.71 -11.20
C HIS A 235 -16.99 -16.40 -11.78
N TYR A 236 -16.94 -15.30 -11.04
CA TYR A 236 -17.57 -14.03 -11.47
C TYR A 236 -16.59 -12.89 -11.68
N TYR A 237 -15.35 -13.00 -11.19
CA TYR A 237 -14.37 -11.92 -11.24
C TYR A 237 -12.93 -12.42 -11.27
N THR A 238 -12.08 -11.79 -12.08
CA THR A 238 -10.64 -12.05 -12.13
C THR A 238 -9.87 -10.74 -12.20
N VAL A 239 -8.80 -10.63 -11.42
CA VAL A 239 -7.81 -9.55 -11.54
C VAL A 239 -6.44 -10.16 -11.81
N ARG A 240 -5.79 -9.73 -12.90
CA ARG A 240 -4.44 -10.19 -13.24
C ARG A 240 -3.39 -9.26 -12.64
N ARG A 241 -2.19 -9.75 -12.39
CA ARG A 241 -1.07 -8.94 -11.88
C ARG A 241 -0.75 -7.72 -12.74
N ALA A 242 -1.01 -7.83 -14.04
CA ALA A 242 -0.86 -6.74 -14.97
C ALA A 242 -1.93 -5.63 -14.81
N THR A 243 -2.88 -5.74 -13.89
CA THR A 243 -3.90 -4.71 -13.61
C THR A 243 -3.48 -3.80 -12.46
N TYR A 244 -2.87 -4.37 -11.42
CA TYR A 244 -2.50 -3.62 -10.23
C TYR A 244 -1.04 -3.18 -10.28
N TRP A 245 -0.71 -2.20 -9.47
CA TRP A 245 0.63 -1.66 -9.32
C TRP A 245 0.87 -1.26 -7.87
N ASN A 246 2.13 -1.02 -7.54
CA ASN A 246 2.55 -0.59 -6.22
C ASN A 246 3.64 0.48 -6.34
N TYR A 247 3.51 1.54 -5.54
CA TYR A 247 4.54 2.57 -5.40
C TYR A 247 4.56 3.04 -3.96
N TYR A 248 5.65 2.79 -3.26
CA TYR A 248 5.72 3.00 -1.82
C TYR A 248 7.04 3.64 -1.42
N ARG A 249 7.01 4.34 -0.27
CA ARG A 249 8.20 4.90 0.35
C ARG A 249 8.96 3.79 1.07
N ASP A 250 10.14 3.46 0.57
CA ASP A 250 11.05 2.53 1.21
C ASP A 250 11.64 3.15 2.50
N GLU A 251 11.48 2.47 3.62
CA GLU A 251 11.89 3.00 4.93
C GLU A 251 13.42 3.14 5.06
N ALA A 252 14.19 2.29 4.37
CA ALA A 252 15.65 2.28 4.49
C ALA A 252 16.32 3.41 3.70
N THR A 253 15.82 3.68 2.50
CA THR A 253 16.37 4.69 1.58
C THR A 253 15.61 6.01 1.60
N ASN A 254 14.44 6.03 2.26
CA ASN A 254 13.51 7.15 2.27
C ASN A 254 13.01 7.55 0.87
N ALA A 255 13.17 6.69 -0.15
CA ALA A 255 12.79 6.96 -1.52
C ALA A 255 11.56 6.16 -1.93
N HIS A 256 10.76 6.70 -2.83
CA HIS A 256 9.64 5.99 -3.41
C HIS A 256 10.16 5.05 -4.50
N THR A 257 9.72 3.80 -4.42
CA THR A 257 10.07 2.74 -5.34
C THR A 257 8.84 1.92 -5.71
N SER A 258 8.89 1.28 -6.88
CA SER A 258 7.89 0.29 -7.27
C SER A 258 8.25 -1.06 -6.68
N GLY A 259 7.23 -1.81 -6.27
CA GLY A 259 7.36 -3.24 -5.98
C GLY A 259 7.54 -4.07 -7.26
N ASP A 260 7.78 -5.36 -7.08
CA ASP A 260 7.85 -6.32 -8.18
C ASP A 260 6.48 -6.51 -8.87
N ASP A 261 6.44 -7.21 -10.01
CA ASP A 261 5.24 -7.39 -10.85
C ASP A 261 3.98 -7.89 -10.11
N SER A 262 4.15 -8.68 -9.05
CA SER A 262 3.05 -9.25 -8.27
C SER A 262 2.74 -8.46 -6.99
N ALA A 263 3.48 -7.39 -6.71
CA ALA A 263 3.22 -6.52 -5.58
C ALA A 263 1.91 -5.74 -5.76
N PRO A 264 1.11 -5.54 -4.69
CA PRO A 264 1.44 -5.88 -3.30
C PRO A 264 0.97 -7.29 -2.87
N PHE A 265 0.38 -8.07 -3.76
CA PHE A 265 -0.22 -9.38 -3.48
C PHE A 265 0.77 -10.54 -3.63
N ASP A 266 1.99 -10.35 -3.15
CA ASP A 266 3.11 -11.29 -3.19
C ASP A 266 3.74 -11.49 -1.80
N LYS A 267 3.02 -11.10 -0.74
CA LYS A 267 3.43 -11.21 0.67
C LYS A 267 2.43 -12.04 1.48
N PRO A 268 2.74 -12.45 2.71
CA PRO A 268 1.77 -13.15 3.56
C PRO A 268 0.63 -12.25 4.01
N PHE A 269 -0.59 -12.76 3.88
CA PHE A 269 -1.83 -12.13 4.31
C PHE A 269 -2.53 -13.01 5.35
N HIS A 270 -3.21 -12.37 6.30
CA HIS A 270 -4.06 -13.03 7.28
C HIS A 270 -5.53 -12.74 6.97
N LEU A 271 -6.39 -13.69 7.35
CA LEU A 271 -7.84 -13.60 7.20
C LEU A 271 -8.48 -12.72 8.27
N LEU A 272 -9.56 -12.04 7.91
CA LEU A 272 -10.44 -11.26 8.78
C LEU A 272 -11.91 -11.61 8.52
N LEU A 273 -12.70 -11.62 9.60
CA LEU A 273 -14.16 -11.73 9.57
C LEU A 273 -14.76 -10.68 10.49
N ASN A 274 -15.73 -9.91 10.00
CA ASN A 274 -16.47 -8.96 10.83
C ASN A 274 -17.87 -8.65 10.32
N LEU A 275 -18.67 -8.08 11.21
CA LEU A 275 -19.95 -7.45 10.90
C LEU A 275 -19.91 -6.00 11.38
N ALA A 276 -19.73 -5.04 10.48
CA ALA A 276 -19.78 -3.61 10.78
C ALA A 276 -21.23 -3.10 10.81
N VAL A 277 -21.44 -1.97 11.49
CA VAL A 277 -22.72 -1.25 11.59
C VAL A 277 -22.50 0.20 11.18
N GLY A 278 -23.21 0.66 10.17
CA GLY A 278 -23.00 1.97 9.59
C GLY A 278 -21.74 2.05 8.74
N GLY A 279 -21.30 3.28 8.47
CA GLY A 279 -20.13 3.57 7.64
C GLY A 279 -20.50 4.18 6.28
N ASN A 280 -19.47 4.59 5.55
CA ASN A 280 -19.60 5.32 4.29
C ASN A 280 -20.37 4.53 3.22
N LEU A 281 -20.18 3.21 3.18
CA LEU A 281 -20.73 2.34 2.13
C LEU A 281 -22.15 1.85 2.44
N PRO A 282 -22.44 1.21 3.59
CA PRO A 282 -23.80 0.75 3.86
C PRO A 282 -24.71 1.88 4.34
N GLY A 283 -24.19 3.04 4.76
CA GLY A 283 -25.00 4.10 5.37
C GLY A 283 -25.55 3.69 6.75
N PRO A 284 -26.35 4.54 7.42
CA PRO A 284 -26.81 4.28 8.78
C PRO A 284 -27.78 3.06 8.87
N PRO A 285 -27.81 2.35 10.02
CA PRO A 285 -28.74 1.25 10.23
C PRO A 285 -30.19 1.70 10.25
N ALA A 286 -31.06 0.98 9.55
CA ALA A 286 -32.51 1.25 9.60
C ALA A 286 -33.15 0.68 10.89
N PRO A 287 -34.26 1.26 11.36
CA PRO A 287 -35.02 0.69 12.47
C PRO A 287 -35.41 -0.77 12.20
N GLY A 288 -35.07 -1.66 13.13
CA GLY A 288 -35.37 -3.10 13.02
C GLY A 288 -34.29 -3.94 12.34
N ALA A 289 -33.22 -3.35 11.83
CA ALA A 289 -32.08 -4.11 11.27
C ALA A 289 -31.25 -4.86 12.33
N LEU A 290 -31.40 -4.50 13.61
CA LEU A 290 -30.64 -5.07 14.73
C LEU A 290 -31.56 -5.80 15.73
N PRO A 291 -31.10 -6.89 16.36
CA PRO A 291 -29.78 -7.51 16.17
C PRO A 291 -29.65 -8.19 14.80
N GLY A 292 -28.45 -8.11 14.22
CA GLY A 292 -28.10 -8.77 12.95
C GLY A 292 -26.96 -9.76 13.18
N GLU A 293 -26.96 -10.87 12.45
CA GLU A 293 -25.99 -11.95 12.64
C GLU A 293 -25.28 -12.30 11.33
N LEU A 294 -23.96 -12.33 11.38
CA LEU A 294 -23.10 -12.99 10.41
C LEU A 294 -22.81 -14.39 10.94
N ARG A 295 -23.16 -15.43 10.18
CA ARG A 295 -22.90 -16.82 10.56
C ARG A 295 -21.93 -17.46 9.58
N VAL A 296 -20.95 -18.20 10.11
CA VAL A 296 -19.91 -18.87 9.32
C VAL A 296 -19.87 -20.32 9.74
N ASP A 297 -20.13 -21.22 8.80
CA ASP A 297 -20.15 -22.68 8.98
C ASP A 297 -18.72 -23.23 8.96
N TYR A 298 -17.90 -22.77 8.01
CA TYR A 298 -16.47 -23.09 8.00
C TYR A 298 -15.64 -22.00 7.33
N VAL A 299 -14.33 -22.02 7.61
CA VAL A 299 -13.29 -21.38 6.81
C VAL A 299 -12.25 -22.43 6.45
N ARG A 300 -11.90 -22.56 5.17
CA ARG A 300 -10.93 -23.53 4.66
C ARG A 300 -9.90 -22.85 3.77
N VAL A 301 -8.65 -23.29 3.90
CA VAL A 301 -7.52 -22.80 3.13
C VAL A 301 -6.79 -23.98 2.50
N TYR A 302 -6.54 -23.86 1.20
CA TYR A 302 -5.88 -24.86 0.38
C TYR A 302 -4.63 -24.30 -0.27
N GLU A 303 -3.63 -25.16 -0.44
CA GLU A 303 -2.39 -24.87 -1.16
C GLU A 303 -2.40 -25.56 -2.52
N CYS A 304 -1.76 -24.94 -3.52
CA CYS A 304 -1.59 -25.56 -4.82
C CYS A 304 -0.40 -26.53 -4.81
N ASN A 305 -0.65 -27.82 -4.98
CA ASN A 305 0.40 -28.85 -5.00
C ASN A 305 1.15 -28.97 -6.34
N LEU A 306 0.73 -28.21 -7.36
CA LEU A 306 1.42 -28.15 -8.66
C LEU A 306 2.61 -27.17 -8.62
N ASP A 307 2.44 -26.03 -7.94
CA ASP A 307 3.50 -25.09 -7.61
C ASP A 307 3.18 -24.40 -6.27
N THR A 308 3.85 -24.85 -5.21
CA THR A 308 3.67 -24.32 -3.85
C THR A 308 4.35 -22.96 -3.64
N GLN A 309 5.21 -22.52 -4.56
CA GLN A 309 5.89 -21.22 -4.45
C GLN A 309 5.07 -20.11 -5.08
N THR A 310 4.48 -20.37 -6.25
CA THR A 310 3.75 -19.36 -7.02
C THR A 310 2.24 -19.55 -7.00
N GLY A 311 1.75 -20.71 -6.55
CA GLY A 311 0.32 -21.07 -6.63
C GLY A 311 -0.17 -21.39 -8.05
N VAL A 312 0.68 -21.25 -9.07
CA VAL A 312 0.28 -21.31 -10.47
C VAL A 312 -0.07 -22.73 -10.90
N GLY A 313 -1.15 -22.84 -11.69
CA GLY A 313 -1.57 -24.07 -12.34
C GLY A 313 -2.73 -24.80 -11.66
N CYS A 314 -3.14 -24.37 -10.46
CA CYS A 314 -4.37 -24.82 -9.82
C CYS A 314 -5.52 -23.87 -10.17
N ASP A 315 -6.23 -24.16 -11.27
CA ASP A 315 -7.31 -23.32 -11.80
C ASP A 315 -8.57 -24.14 -12.14
N GLY A 316 -8.74 -25.30 -11.52
CA GLY A 316 -9.77 -26.27 -11.87
C GLY A 316 -11.22 -25.79 -11.72
N PHE A 317 -11.46 -24.67 -11.03
CA PHE A 317 -12.77 -24.01 -10.93
C PHE A 317 -12.92 -22.80 -11.86
N ALA A 318 -11.83 -22.30 -12.45
CA ALA A 318 -11.84 -21.09 -13.25
C ALA A 318 -12.64 -21.27 -14.55
N ASP A 319 -13.61 -20.39 -14.78
CA ASP A 319 -14.27 -20.24 -16.08
C ASP A 319 -13.62 -19.09 -16.85
N TYR A 320 -12.76 -19.42 -17.81
CA TYR A 320 -12.10 -18.46 -18.71
C TYR A 320 -12.95 -18.07 -19.92
N THR A 321 -14.17 -18.59 -20.05
CA THR A 321 -15.08 -18.27 -21.16
C THR A 321 -16.01 -17.11 -20.85
N SER A 322 -16.11 -16.72 -19.58
CA SER A 322 -16.91 -15.59 -19.13
C SER A 322 -16.32 -14.25 -19.60
N PRO A 323 -17.07 -13.42 -20.35
CA PRO A 323 -16.62 -12.09 -20.78
C PRO A 323 -16.55 -11.08 -19.62
N SER A 324 -16.93 -11.46 -18.39
CA SER A 324 -16.85 -10.63 -17.16
C SER A 324 -15.44 -10.27 -16.71
N VAL A 325 -14.43 -10.50 -17.56
CA VAL A 325 -13.02 -10.33 -17.26
C VAL A 325 -12.37 -9.53 -18.39
N THR A 326 -12.50 -8.20 -18.34
CA THR A 326 -11.51 -7.33 -18.99
C THR A 326 -10.70 -6.72 -17.86
N PRO A 327 -9.49 -7.23 -17.59
CA PRO A 327 -8.60 -6.61 -16.64
C PRO A 327 -8.36 -5.15 -17.11
N PRO A 328 -8.43 -4.15 -16.22
CA PRO A 328 -7.93 -2.81 -16.52
C PRO A 328 -6.54 -2.91 -17.13
N LEU A 329 -6.22 -1.99 -18.04
CA LEU A 329 -4.90 -1.94 -18.67
C LEU A 329 -3.80 -1.81 -17.60
N PRO A 330 -2.61 -2.35 -17.85
CA PRO A 330 -1.49 -2.17 -16.95
C PRO A 330 -1.17 -0.69 -16.77
N GLU A 331 -1.26 -0.22 -15.54
CA GLU A 331 -0.79 1.09 -15.13
C GLU A 331 0.63 0.92 -14.58
N ASN A 332 1.63 1.36 -15.35
CA ASN A 332 2.97 1.52 -14.81
C ASN A 332 3.04 2.89 -14.12
N VAL A 333 3.70 2.95 -12.97
CA VAL A 333 3.97 4.21 -12.28
C VAL A 333 4.83 5.09 -13.18
N TYR A 334 4.31 6.25 -13.55
CA TYR A 334 5.07 7.25 -14.29
C TYR A 334 5.94 8.06 -13.32
N ARG A 335 7.24 8.14 -13.59
CA ARG A 335 8.19 8.92 -12.78
C ARG A 335 8.69 10.12 -13.56
N ALA A 336 8.26 11.32 -13.16
CA ALA A 336 8.82 12.57 -13.65
C ALA A 336 10.15 12.85 -12.91
N VAL A 337 11.22 13.07 -13.67
CA VAL A 337 12.55 13.38 -13.12
C VAL A 337 13.01 14.71 -13.70
N TYR A 338 13.42 15.62 -12.81
CA TYR A 338 13.88 16.96 -13.11
C TYR A 338 15.30 17.12 -12.58
N ASP A 339 16.28 16.99 -13.47
CA ASP A 339 17.69 17.20 -13.13
C ASP A 339 17.95 18.70 -12.89
N LEU A 340 18.42 19.03 -11.69
CA LEU A 340 18.87 20.38 -11.33
C LEU A 340 20.39 20.52 -11.51
N TYR A 341 21.13 19.44 -11.22
CA TYR A 341 22.58 19.37 -11.40
C TYR A 341 23.01 17.94 -11.74
N VAL A 342 23.66 17.77 -12.89
CA VAL A 342 24.38 16.55 -13.31
C VAL A 342 25.61 17.02 -14.08
N ASP A 343 26.79 16.97 -13.46
CA ASP A 343 28.07 17.52 -13.94
C ASP A 343 28.11 19.06 -14.19
N ALA A 344 26.97 19.71 -14.29
CA ALA A 344 26.83 21.14 -14.43
C ALA A 344 25.42 21.54 -13.98
N VAL A 345 25.25 22.83 -13.64
CA VAL A 345 23.92 23.40 -13.45
C VAL A 345 23.20 23.36 -14.80
N GLY A 346 22.24 22.44 -14.93
CA GLY A 346 21.51 22.18 -16.16
C GLY A 346 20.28 23.05 -16.23
N PRO A 347 19.76 23.37 -17.44
CA PRO A 347 18.43 23.94 -17.50
C PRO A 347 17.44 22.90 -16.96
N LEU A 348 16.45 23.33 -16.18
CA LEU A 348 15.31 22.54 -15.78
C LEU A 348 14.55 22.12 -17.04
N ARG A 349 14.55 20.82 -17.34
CA ARG A 349 13.86 20.24 -18.50
C ARG A 349 12.56 19.60 -18.08
N PHE A 350 11.53 19.74 -18.92
CA PHE A 350 10.22 19.15 -18.67
C PHE A 350 10.09 17.86 -19.49
N PRO A 351 9.77 16.72 -18.86
CA PRO A 351 9.59 15.46 -19.57
C PRO A 351 8.59 15.58 -20.72
N ASN A 352 8.92 15.01 -21.88
CA ASN A 352 8.09 15.01 -23.10
C ASN A 352 7.87 16.37 -23.77
N THR A 353 8.65 17.40 -23.44
CA THR A 353 8.63 18.69 -24.14
C THR A 353 10.04 19.10 -24.58
N GLU A 354 10.12 20.07 -25.50
CA GLU A 354 11.40 20.73 -25.85
C GLU A 354 11.70 21.93 -24.94
N GLU A 355 10.81 22.26 -24.01
CA GLU A 355 10.95 23.42 -23.14
C GLU A 355 12.00 23.20 -22.07
N ALA A 356 12.71 24.27 -21.72
CA ALA A 356 13.67 24.25 -20.64
C ALA A 356 13.83 25.64 -20.00
N VAL A 357 14.01 25.67 -18.69
CA VAL A 357 14.27 26.89 -17.92
C VAL A 357 15.74 26.89 -17.47
N PRO A 358 16.58 27.82 -17.91
CA PRO A 358 17.97 27.89 -17.45
C PRO A 358 18.03 28.09 -15.93
N LEU A 359 18.89 27.32 -15.26
CA LEU A 359 19.15 27.42 -13.82
C LEU A 359 20.55 28.01 -13.57
N ASP A 360 20.74 28.57 -12.38
CA ASP A 360 22.04 29.05 -11.89
C ASP A 360 22.18 28.83 -10.37
N PHE A 361 23.39 29.03 -9.86
CA PHE A 361 23.67 29.00 -8.44
C PHE A 361 23.44 30.35 -7.77
N GLY A 362 22.80 30.31 -6.60
CA GLY A 362 22.75 31.41 -5.64
C GLY A 362 23.72 31.12 -4.51
N VAL A 363 24.47 32.12 -4.06
CA VAL A 363 25.38 31.97 -2.91
C VAL A 363 25.16 33.11 -1.93
N TYR A 364 24.80 32.75 -0.70
CA TYR A 364 24.90 33.63 0.46
C TYR A 364 26.11 33.21 1.27
N ASP A 365 27.19 33.98 1.21
CA ASP A 365 28.49 33.61 1.78
C ASP A 365 28.63 33.89 3.28
N ALA A 366 27.61 34.47 3.93
CA ALA A 366 27.62 34.93 5.32
C ALA A 366 28.88 35.74 5.72
N GLY A 367 29.35 36.63 4.83
CA GLY A 367 30.54 37.45 5.07
C GLY A 367 31.85 36.72 4.75
N GLY A 368 31.81 35.82 3.76
CA GLY A 368 32.95 35.04 3.29
C GLY A 368 33.20 33.74 4.06
N ALA A 369 32.25 33.28 4.85
CA ALA A 369 32.30 32.01 5.58
C ALA A 369 32.13 30.80 4.66
N LEU A 370 31.33 30.93 3.58
CA LEU A 370 31.05 29.85 2.63
C LEU A 370 31.77 30.07 1.30
N VAL A 371 32.40 29.00 0.83
CA VAL A 371 32.99 28.88 -0.51
C VAL A 371 32.25 27.79 -1.26
N LEU A 372 31.69 28.16 -2.42
CA LEU A 372 31.10 27.23 -3.39
C LEU A 372 32.05 27.10 -4.58
N SER A 373 32.37 25.87 -4.97
CA SER A 373 33.13 25.61 -6.19
C SER A 373 32.61 24.36 -6.91
N GLN A 374 33.02 24.18 -8.16
CA GLN A 374 32.79 22.94 -8.90
C GLN A 374 34.14 22.28 -9.14
N VAL A 375 34.27 21.00 -8.79
CA VAL A 375 35.52 20.25 -8.85
C VAL A 375 35.31 18.94 -9.62
N ASP A 376 36.31 18.55 -10.41
CA ASP A 376 36.31 17.24 -11.07
C ASP A 376 36.65 16.16 -10.02
N ALA A 377 35.66 15.36 -9.66
CA ALA A 377 35.80 14.22 -8.76
C ALA A 377 36.40 12.99 -9.46
N GLY A 378 36.49 13.00 -10.78
CA GLY A 378 37.01 11.92 -11.62
C GLY A 378 36.11 10.70 -11.69
N GLY A 379 36.49 9.74 -12.54
CA GLY A 379 35.73 8.50 -12.75
C GLY A 379 34.33 8.76 -13.31
N ASP A 380 33.35 7.98 -12.86
CA ASP A 380 31.95 8.09 -13.30
C ASP A 380 31.19 9.26 -12.62
N ARG A 381 31.84 10.00 -11.72
CA ARG A 381 31.24 11.12 -10.97
C ARG A 381 31.38 12.48 -11.67
N GLY A 382 32.33 12.61 -12.59
CA GLY A 382 32.59 13.85 -13.31
C GLY A 382 32.72 15.07 -12.39
N MET A 383 31.94 16.11 -12.68
CA MET A 383 32.00 17.40 -12.00
C MET A 383 30.99 17.44 -10.84
N VAL A 384 31.47 17.80 -9.65
CA VAL A 384 30.63 17.86 -8.45
C VAL A 384 30.68 19.25 -7.81
N ILE A 385 29.63 19.59 -7.07
CA ILE A 385 29.58 20.80 -6.27
C ILE A 385 30.38 20.56 -4.98
N ASP A 386 31.35 21.41 -4.67
CA ASP A 386 32.12 21.40 -3.43
C ASP A 386 31.72 22.61 -2.57
N VAL A 387 31.21 22.35 -1.38
CA VAL A 387 30.73 23.34 -0.42
C VAL A 387 31.61 23.27 0.82
N ASN A 388 32.32 24.35 1.11
CA ASN A 388 33.13 24.46 2.31
C ASN A 388 32.72 25.71 3.10
N THR A 389 32.28 25.53 4.33
CA THR A 389 31.88 26.64 5.21
C THR A 389 32.52 26.54 6.59
N SER A 390 32.87 27.70 7.16
CA SER A 390 33.34 27.82 8.54
C SER A 390 32.23 28.02 9.58
N GLY A 391 30.95 27.95 9.21
CA GLY A 391 29.83 28.10 10.16
C GLY A 391 28.69 29.02 9.73
N GLY A 392 28.36 29.08 8.44
CA GLY A 392 27.21 29.82 7.94
C GLY A 392 27.13 29.91 6.42
N GLY A 393 26.10 30.61 5.95
CA GLY A 393 25.86 30.75 4.52
C GLY A 393 25.11 29.56 3.92
N ASN A 394 24.60 29.75 2.70
CA ASN A 394 23.95 28.70 1.95
C ASN A 394 24.21 28.86 0.46
N PHE A 395 23.92 27.81 -0.29
CA PHE A 395 23.78 27.92 -1.73
C PHE A 395 22.41 27.40 -2.17
N SER A 396 21.95 27.90 -3.30
CA SER A 396 20.69 27.50 -3.92
C SER A 396 20.83 27.25 -5.41
N ILE A 397 19.88 26.50 -5.96
CA ILE A 397 19.67 26.35 -7.40
C ILE A 397 18.32 26.96 -7.75
N PHE A 398 18.31 27.91 -8.68
CA PHE A 398 17.11 28.67 -9.04
C PHE A 398 17.10 29.07 -10.52
N PRO A 399 15.94 29.37 -11.12
CA PRO A 399 15.85 29.88 -12.49
C PRO A 399 16.59 31.21 -12.69
N THR A 400 17.44 31.33 -13.71
CA THR A 400 18.20 32.57 -14.00
C THR A 400 17.30 33.80 -14.20
N SER A 401 16.07 33.57 -14.65
CA SER A 401 15.04 34.60 -14.88
C SER A 401 14.33 35.05 -13.60
N LEU A 402 14.57 34.38 -12.47
CA LEU A 402 13.80 34.49 -11.23
C LEU A 402 12.31 34.13 -11.40
N ALA A 403 11.97 33.42 -12.49
CA ALA A 403 10.62 32.93 -12.71
C ALA A 403 10.30 31.84 -11.69
N ARG A 404 9.18 32.01 -10.98
CA ARG A 404 8.72 31.03 -10.00
C ARG A 404 8.16 29.79 -10.69
N GLN A 405 8.46 28.63 -10.13
CA GLN A 405 8.02 27.32 -10.61
C GLN A 405 6.86 26.82 -9.75
N THR A 406 5.95 26.08 -10.37
CA THR A 406 4.86 25.40 -9.67
C THR A 406 5.21 23.92 -9.57
N LEU A 407 5.43 23.45 -8.35
CA LEU A 407 5.53 22.03 -7.99
C LEU A 407 4.12 21.54 -7.63
N PHE A 408 3.53 20.73 -8.48
CA PHE A 408 2.17 20.21 -8.30
C PHE A 408 2.20 18.71 -8.03
N GLY A 409 1.27 18.22 -7.20
CA GLY A 409 1.23 16.80 -6.81
C GLY A 409 2.41 16.34 -5.95
N MET A 410 3.23 17.27 -5.44
CA MET A 410 4.45 17.01 -4.67
C MET A 410 4.34 17.39 -3.18
N GLY A 411 3.13 17.57 -2.64
CA GLY A 411 2.94 17.93 -1.23
C GLY A 411 1.94 19.05 -0.92
N SER A 412 1.22 19.59 -1.92
CA SER A 412 0.49 20.86 -1.79
C SER A 412 -1.01 20.79 -1.47
N ALA A 413 -1.60 19.61 -1.24
CA ALA A 413 -3.03 19.49 -0.93
C ALA A 413 -3.28 19.29 0.59
N PRO A 414 -4.49 19.60 1.09
CA PRO A 414 -4.76 19.83 2.52
C PRO A 414 -4.72 18.60 3.46
N ASP A 415 -4.22 17.45 3.01
CA ASP A 415 -4.07 16.23 3.84
C ASP A 415 -2.64 15.64 3.73
N PRO A 416 -2.10 15.08 4.83
CA PRO A 416 -0.66 15.08 5.10
C PRO A 416 0.03 13.78 4.65
N GLY A 417 1.18 13.91 4.00
CA GLY A 417 2.30 12.97 4.16
C GLY A 417 2.57 11.92 3.09
N ASN A 418 1.71 11.74 2.07
CA ASN A 418 1.83 10.59 1.15
C ASN A 418 1.96 10.99 -0.33
N TYR A 419 2.57 12.13 -0.63
CA TYR A 419 2.91 12.50 -2.01
C TYR A 419 4.29 11.97 -2.37
N ALA A 420 4.41 11.43 -3.57
CA ALA A 420 5.64 10.83 -4.10
C ALA A 420 6.69 11.85 -4.58
N GLY A 421 6.59 13.10 -4.13
CA GLY A 421 7.49 14.19 -4.49
C GLY A 421 8.75 14.17 -3.63
N GLU A 422 9.92 14.07 -4.26
CA GLU A 422 11.19 13.87 -3.59
C GLU A 422 12.27 14.77 -4.15
N LEU A 423 13.19 15.14 -3.29
CA LEU A 423 14.47 15.70 -3.66
C LEU A 423 15.56 14.66 -3.38
N GLN A 424 16.28 14.26 -4.42
CA GLN A 424 17.33 13.25 -4.34
C GLN A 424 18.67 13.84 -4.79
N PHE A 425 19.74 13.53 -4.09
CA PHE A 425 21.09 13.95 -4.46
C PHE A 425 22.12 13.00 -3.86
N ASP A 426 23.28 12.90 -4.49
CA ASP A 426 24.43 12.21 -3.93
C ASP A 426 25.23 13.17 -3.06
N LEU A 427 25.61 12.71 -1.87
CA LEU A 427 26.32 13.49 -0.86
C LEU A 427 27.59 12.76 -0.44
N TYR A 428 28.68 13.52 -0.33
CA TYR A 428 29.92 13.10 0.32
C TYR A 428 30.21 14.07 1.45
N VAL A 429 30.37 13.56 2.67
CA VAL A 429 30.73 14.37 3.85
C VAL A 429 32.16 14.09 4.24
N PHE A 430 33.01 15.13 4.27
CA PHE A 430 34.39 14.99 4.76
C PHE A 430 34.37 14.93 6.28
N GLY A 431 34.66 13.74 6.84
CA GLY A 431 34.41 13.45 8.25
C GLY A 431 35.18 14.33 9.22
N ASP A 432 36.48 14.50 8.96
CA ASP A 432 37.38 15.30 9.82
C ASP A 432 37.17 16.82 9.65
N ASP A 433 36.60 17.24 8.53
CA ASP A 433 36.40 18.65 8.15
C ASP A 433 34.94 19.12 8.30
N THR A 434 34.12 18.34 9.01
CA THR A 434 32.70 18.64 9.26
C THR A 434 32.36 18.48 10.73
N ASP A 435 31.69 19.47 11.32
CA ASP A 435 31.26 19.41 12.71
C ASP A 435 30.24 18.26 12.91
N PRO A 436 30.54 17.24 13.73
CA PRO A 436 29.61 16.13 13.96
C PRO A 436 28.34 16.54 14.71
N GLN A 437 28.28 17.75 15.28
CA GLN A 437 27.07 18.33 15.87
C GLN A 437 26.28 19.22 14.91
N SER A 438 26.76 19.40 13.67
CA SER A 438 26.03 20.14 12.64
C SER A 438 24.85 19.35 12.07
N SER A 439 23.98 20.08 11.39
CA SER A 439 22.94 19.59 10.51
C SER A 439 23.13 20.23 9.14
N LEU A 440 22.87 19.47 8.08
CA LEU A 440 22.71 20.01 6.74
C LEU A 440 21.22 20.25 6.51
N GLN A 441 20.82 21.52 6.43
CA GLN A 441 19.43 21.86 6.13
C GLN A 441 19.22 21.84 4.63
N VAL A 442 18.32 20.96 4.18
CA VAL A 442 17.83 20.90 2.80
C VAL A 442 16.52 21.65 2.72
N LYS A 443 16.44 22.67 1.87
CA LYS A 443 15.29 23.59 1.79
C LYS A 443 14.75 23.74 0.38
N ILE A 444 13.48 24.11 0.32
CA ILE A 444 12.82 24.71 -0.85
C ILE A 444 12.20 26.02 -0.34
N ASP A 445 12.33 27.09 -1.12
CA ASP A 445 11.74 28.39 -0.77
C ASP A 445 10.98 29.04 -1.93
N SER A 446 9.88 29.70 -1.61
CA SER A 446 9.05 30.50 -2.53
C SER A 446 9.44 31.99 -2.55
N GLY A 447 10.63 32.28 -2.00
CA GLY A 447 11.14 33.60 -1.67
C GLY A 447 11.17 33.81 -0.15
N PHE A 448 12.35 34.06 0.42
CA PHE A 448 12.52 34.34 1.84
C PHE A 448 11.57 35.45 2.34
N PRO A 449 10.92 35.29 3.50
CA PRO A 449 11.08 34.20 4.47
C PRO A 449 10.19 32.96 4.27
N ASP A 450 9.46 32.85 3.15
CA ASP A 450 8.52 31.75 2.90
C ASP A 450 9.25 30.50 2.40
N LEU A 451 9.56 29.59 3.33
CA LEU A 451 10.38 28.39 3.08
C LEU A 451 9.99 27.22 3.96
N GLY A 452 10.39 26.02 3.56
CA GLY A 452 10.35 24.80 4.36
C GLY A 452 11.71 24.12 4.34
N PHE A 453 12.01 23.27 5.32
CA PHE A 453 13.29 22.56 5.37
C PHE A 453 13.23 21.22 6.11
N VAL A 454 14.19 20.35 5.81
CA VAL A 454 14.48 19.16 6.59
C VAL A 454 15.92 19.25 7.11
N ASP A 455 16.11 18.92 8.38
CA ASP A 455 17.43 18.76 8.99
C ASP A 455 17.99 17.38 8.71
N LEU A 456 19.22 17.32 8.20
CA LEU A 456 20.01 16.09 8.07
C LEU A 456 21.17 16.15 9.08
N PRO A 457 21.04 15.56 10.28
CA PRO A 457 22.12 15.56 11.26
C PRO A 457 23.38 14.89 10.70
N VAL A 458 24.53 15.57 10.76
CA VAL A 458 25.81 15.01 10.26
C VAL A 458 26.19 13.70 10.97
N SER A 459 25.72 13.53 12.21
CA SER A 459 25.90 12.29 12.97
C SER A 459 25.24 11.06 12.32
N THR A 460 24.19 11.23 11.52
CA THR A 460 23.47 10.14 10.84
C THR A 460 23.93 9.91 9.40
N LEU A 461 24.74 10.81 8.85
CA LEU A 461 25.21 10.74 7.47
C LEU A 461 26.49 9.89 7.34
N ALA A 462 26.60 9.19 6.21
CA ALA A 462 27.81 8.52 5.77
C ALA A 462 28.96 9.53 5.63
N LYS A 463 30.18 9.11 6.01
CA LYS A 463 31.38 9.97 6.03
C LYS A 463 32.47 9.33 5.21
N ASP A 464 33.18 10.16 4.46
CA ASP A 464 34.30 9.77 3.61
C ASP A 464 33.92 8.72 2.55
N GLU A 465 32.64 8.68 2.19
CA GLU A 465 32.07 7.89 1.11
C GLU A 465 30.85 8.62 0.51
N TRP A 466 30.50 8.26 -0.72
CA TRP A 466 29.30 8.79 -1.37
C TRP A 466 28.07 8.00 -0.94
N ALA A 467 27.00 8.71 -0.60
CA ALA A 467 25.68 8.12 -0.35
C ALA A 467 24.60 8.94 -1.05
N THR A 468 23.57 8.28 -1.57
CA THR A 468 22.37 8.95 -2.07
C THR A 468 21.49 9.33 -0.89
N VAL A 469 21.07 10.59 -0.85
CA VAL A 469 20.16 11.15 0.13
C VAL A 469 18.84 11.46 -0.56
N THR A 470 17.74 11.04 0.05
CA THR A 470 16.38 11.35 -0.40
C THR A 470 15.64 12.11 0.69
N VAL A 471 15.08 13.26 0.34
CA VAL A 471 14.25 14.09 1.21
C VAL A 471 12.86 14.22 0.59
N GLN A 472 11.81 13.95 1.36
CA GLN A 472 10.44 14.11 0.88
C GLN A 472 10.09 15.60 0.79
N ILE A 473 9.53 16.04 -0.34
CA ILE A 473 9.07 17.42 -0.51
C ILE A 473 7.91 17.71 0.44
N SER A 474 7.09 16.70 0.77
CA SER A 474 6.09 16.82 1.82
C SER A 474 6.70 17.15 3.18
N ASP A 475 7.82 16.53 3.56
CA ASP A 475 8.46 16.79 4.86
C ASP A 475 9.00 18.23 4.92
N ILE A 476 9.54 18.74 3.81
CA ILE A 476 9.92 20.14 3.65
C ILE A 476 8.70 21.07 3.80
N ALA A 477 7.60 20.78 3.09
CA ALA A 477 6.40 21.61 3.10
C ALA A 477 5.69 21.67 4.47
N HIS A 478 5.74 20.58 5.24
CA HIS A 478 5.15 20.51 6.58
C HIS A 478 6.05 21.08 7.68
N ASN A 479 7.30 21.44 7.38
CA ASN A 479 8.25 21.99 8.34
C ASN A 479 8.65 23.43 7.96
N PRO A 480 7.77 24.42 8.19
CA PRO A 480 8.01 25.81 7.79
C PRO A 480 9.16 26.46 8.58
N GLY A 481 9.91 27.31 7.89
CA GLY A 481 10.96 28.13 8.50
C GLY A 481 10.44 29.06 9.60
N HIS A 482 11.22 29.25 10.67
CA HIS A 482 10.83 30.09 11.81
C HIS A 482 11.21 31.58 11.66
N PHE A 483 11.53 32.04 10.44
CA PHE A 483 12.07 33.37 10.17
C PHE A 483 11.01 34.46 9.98
N GLY A 484 9.82 34.29 10.56
CA GLY A 484 8.70 35.24 10.45
C GLY A 484 7.95 35.23 9.11
N GLY A 485 8.20 34.21 8.27
CA GLY A 485 7.47 33.93 7.02
C GLY A 485 6.41 32.84 7.16
N GLY A 486 5.73 32.56 6.06
CA GLY A 486 4.81 31.44 5.91
C GLY A 486 5.51 30.13 5.51
N PRO A 487 4.76 29.02 5.40
CA PRO A 487 5.27 27.80 4.77
C PRO A 487 5.66 28.05 3.31
N VAL A 488 6.51 27.18 2.75
CA VAL A 488 6.83 27.21 1.31
C VAL A 488 5.54 27.09 0.49
N ASP A 489 5.36 28.02 -0.45
CA ASP A 489 4.30 27.94 -1.45
C ASP A 489 4.78 27.12 -2.65
N LEU A 490 4.41 25.84 -2.69
CA LEU A 490 4.76 24.93 -3.79
C LEU A 490 4.19 25.39 -5.14
N GLY A 491 3.17 26.26 -5.16
CA GLY A 491 2.68 26.89 -6.38
C GLY A 491 3.62 27.95 -6.96
N ARG A 492 4.59 28.43 -6.18
CA ARG A 492 5.36 29.65 -6.44
C ARG A 492 6.82 29.55 -5.97
N VAL A 493 7.43 28.37 -6.11
CA VAL A 493 8.81 28.09 -5.70
C VAL A 493 9.81 28.95 -6.48
N LEU A 494 10.76 29.56 -5.78
CA LEU A 494 11.85 30.33 -6.38
C LEU A 494 13.15 29.50 -6.40
N SER A 495 13.58 29.03 -5.24
CA SER A 495 14.74 28.14 -5.12
C SER A 495 14.28 26.69 -5.06
N LEU A 496 14.66 25.91 -6.08
CA LEU A 496 14.28 24.51 -6.21
C LEU A 496 15.07 23.59 -5.27
N PHE A 497 16.25 24.05 -4.87
CA PHE A 497 17.11 23.39 -3.88
C PHE A 497 17.90 24.45 -3.13
N VAL A 498 18.03 24.28 -1.82
CA VAL A 498 18.93 25.07 -0.97
C VAL A 498 19.62 24.12 0.01
N LEU A 499 20.93 24.28 0.19
CA LEU A 499 21.69 23.60 1.25
C LEU A 499 22.30 24.63 2.18
N GLU A 500 22.05 24.46 3.49
CA GLU A 500 22.59 25.31 4.54
C GLU A 500 23.15 24.47 5.70
N PRO A 501 24.48 24.37 5.84
CA PRO A 501 25.10 23.79 7.02
C PRO A 501 24.90 24.70 8.24
N THR A 502 24.54 24.14 9.40
CA THR A 502 24.31 24.90 10.63
C THR A 502 25.58 25.25 11.42
N SER A 503 26.72 24.66 11.02
CA SER A 503 28.06 24.87 11.61
C SER A 503 29.11 24.70 10.50
N PHE A 504 30.39 24.60 10.84
CA PHE A 504 31.43 24.34 9.84
C PHE A 504 31.23 22.96 9.20
N ALA A 505 31.37 22.92 7.88
CA ALA A 505 31.13 21.72 7.10
C ALA A 505 31.91 21.76 5.78
N HIS A 506 32.46 20.62 5.37
CA HIS A 506 32.96 20.40 4.03
C HIS A 506 32.22 19.21 3.43
N VAL A 507 31.45 19.47 2.38
CA VAL A 507 30.65 18.45 1.70
C VAL A 507 30.76 18.58 0.18
N ARG A 508 30.48 17.49 -0.54
CA ARG A 508 30.26 17.51 -1.98
C ARG A 508 28.90 16.96 -2.35
N LEU A 509 28.31 17.54 -3.40
CA LEU A 509 27.02 17.15 -3.92
C LEU A 509 27.11 16.85 -5.41
N ASP A 510 26.35 15.86 -5.85
CA ASP A 510 26.20 15.47 -7.25
C ASP A 510 24.76 14.95 -7.50
N ASN A 511 24.35 14.84 -8.76
CA ASN A 511 23.07 14.28 -9.18
C ASN A 511 21.84 14.85 -8.43
N ILE A 512 21.74 16.17 -8.30
CA ILE A 512 20.62 16.82 -7.60
C ILE A 512 19.39 16.80 -8.50
N ARG A 513 18.33 16.16 -8.04
CA ARG A 513 17.10 15.90 -8.79
C ARG A 513 15.86 16.17 -7.95
N ILE A 514 14.82 16.71 -8.60
CA ILE A 514 13.46 16.62 -8.11
C ILE A 514 12.77 15.48 -8.86
N ILE A 515 12.12 14.59 -8.12
CA ILE A 515 11.45 13.41 -8.64
C ILE A 515 10.00 13.45 -8.18
N CYS A 516 9.08 13.01 -9.02
CA CYS A 516 7.76 12.63 -8.56
C CYS A 516 7.21 11.42 -9.32
N GLY A 517 6.72 10.43 -8.58
CA GLY A 517 5.98 9.30 -9.13
C GLY A 517 4.48 9.52 -9.09
N HIS A 518 3.77 9.14 -10.14
CA HIS A 518 2.31 9.18 -10.21
C HIS A 518 1.72 8.04 -11.03
N VAL A 519 0.42 7.81 -10.86
CA VAL A 519 -0.39 6.80 -11.57
C VAL A 519 -0.69 7.18 -13.01
N GLY A 520 -0.61 8.47 -13.33
CA GLY A 520 -0.92 9.06 -14.62
C GLY A 520 0.16 10.04 -15.06
N GLN A 521 0.41 10.09 -16.37
CA GLN A 521 1.37 11.03 -16.94
C GLN A 521 0.85 12.47 -16.76
N GLY A 522 1.62 13.31 -16.07
CA GLY A 522 1.33 14.74 -15.92
C GLY A 522 0.50 15.12 -14.69
N ASP A 523 0.23 14.19 -13.79
CA ASP A 523 -0.52 14.46 -12.54
C ASP A 523 0.36 14.97 -11.39
N CYS A 524 1.67 14.72 -11.45
CA CYS A 524 2.63 15.41 -10.61
C CYS A 524 3.89 15.82 -11.38
N GLY A 525 4.53 16.90 -10.93
CA GLY A 525 5.66 17.47 -11.65
C GLY A 525 5.97 18.91 -11.32
N ILE A 526 6.78 19.51 -12.20
CA ILE A 526 7.03 20.94 -12.26
C ILE A 526 6.35 21.46 -13.52
N ALA A 527 5.49 22.47 -13.38
CA ALA A 527 4.76 22.99 -14.53
C ALA A 527 5.73 23.67 -15.52
N PRO A 528 5.62 23.39 -16.83
CA PRO A 528 6.32 24.17 -17.83
C PRO A 528 5.92 25.66 -17.74
N PRO A 529 6.78 26.60 -18.17
CA PRO A 529 6.39 28.00 -18.29
C PRO A 529 5.07 28.12 -19.05
N ALA A 530 4.08 28.78 -18.46
CA ALA A 530 2.82 29.03 -19.17
C ALA A 530 3.12 29.81 -20.48
N PRO A 531 2.50 29.44 -21.61
CA PRO A 531 2.61 30.25 -22.81
C PRO A 531 2.19 31.69 -22.48
N PRO A 532 2.84 32.71 -23.09
CA PRO A 532 2.52 34.09 -22.80
C PRO A 532 1.01 34.31 -22.99
N PRO A 533 0.34 35.03 -22.07
CA PRO A 533 -1.07 35.29 -22.24
C PRO A 533 -1.26 35.99 -23.59
N PRO A 534 -2.31 35.61 -24.33
CA PRO A 534 -2.59 36.22 -25.61
C PRO A 534 -2.75 37.74 -25.46
N PRO A 535 -2.44 38.53 -26.51
CA PRO A 535 -2.52 39.98 -26.45
C PRO A 535 -3.87 40.44 -25.91
N ALA A 536 -3.86 41.36 -24.94
CA ALA A 536 -5.09 41.89 -24.35
C ALA A 536 -6.01 42.47 -25.44
N GLY A 537 -7.20 41.89 -25.60
CA GLY A 537 -8.21 42.33 -26.56
C GLY A 537 -8.45 41.39 -27.74
N GLU A 538 -7.69 40.31 -27.89
CA GLU A 538 -8.01 39.27 -28.88
C GLU A 538 -8.94 38.20 -28.29
N PRO A 539 -10.08 37.91 -28.93
CA PRO A 539 -10.98 36.85 -28.49
C PRO A 539 -10.25 35.51 -28.56
N GLN A 540 -10.22 34.78 -27.44
CA GLN A 540 -9.66 33.44 -27.38
C GLN A 540 -10.70 32.45 -27.90
N PRO A 541 -10.43 31.76 -29.03
CA PRO A 541 -11.33 30.73 -29.48
C PRO A 541 -11.30 29.59 -28.47
N VAL A 542 -12.42 29.34 -27.81
CA VAL A 542 -12.59 28.14 -26.98
C VAL A 542 -12.78 26.90 -27.87
N TYR A 543 -13.36 27.11 -29.05
CA TYR A 543 -13.62 26.06 -30.03
C TYR A 543 -13.63 26.64 -31.45
N ILE A 544 -12.74 26.13 -32.31
CA ILE A 544 -12.83 26.27 -33.78
C ILE A 544 -12.47 24.89 -34.34
N ASP A 545 -13.48 24.14 -34.75
CA ASP A 545 -13.38 22.76 -35.26
C ASP A 545 -12.81 21.70 -34.27
N ALA A 546 -12.10 22.13 -33.22
CA ALA A 546 -11.66 21.39 -32.04
C ALA A 546 -11.55 22.34 -30.82
N VAL A 547 -11.50 21.78 -29.60
CA VAL A 547 -11.21 22.57 -28.37
C VAL A 547 -9.78 23.08 -28.46
N ASP A 548 -9.59 24.37 -28.20
CA ASP A 548 -8.25 24.95 -28.20
C ASP A 548 -7.43 24.36 -27.04
N PRO A 549 -6.19 23.89 -27.28
CA PRO A 549 -5.35 23.26 -26.26
C PRO A 549 -5.09 24.13 -25.02
N LEU A 550 -5.26 25.45 -25.09
CA LEU A 550 -5.23 26.31 -23.90
C LEU A 550 -6.35 26.00 -22.89
N TRP A 551 -7.40 25.30 -23.31
CA TRP A 551 -8.61 25.00 -22.54
C TRP A 551 -8.86 23.50 -22.35
N ASP A 552 -7.93 22.63 -22.79
CA ASP A 552 -8.09 21.17 -22.65
C ASP A 552 -7.90 20.69 -21.20
N VAL A 553 -7.18 21.47 -20.38
CA VAL A 553 -7.07 21.29 -18.92
C VAL A 553 -8.24 22.00 -18.23
N GLY A 554 -9.36 21.30 -18.03
CA GLY A 554 -10.44 21.76 -17.14
C GLY A 554 -11.85 21.87 -17.74
N ILE A 555 -12.07 21.49 -19.01
CA ILE A 555 -13.43 21.19 -19.49
C ILE A 555 -13.83 19.79 -19.01
N ASN A 556 -14.18 19.68 -17.72
CA ASN A 556 -15.02 18.61 -17.23
C ASN A 556 -16.42 19.21 -17.03
N ALA A 557 -17.29 19.03 -18.01
CA ALA A 557 -18.70 19.25 -17.79
C ALA A 557 -19.18 18.17 -16.81
N ALA A 558 -19.41 18.54 -15.55
CA ALA A 558 -20.24 17.75 -14.68
C ALA A 558 -21.64 17.72 -15.30
N ASP A 559 -22.06 16.57 -15.81
CA ASP A 559 -23.45 16.34 -16.15
C ASP A 559 -24.24 16.26 -14.82
N SER A 560 -25.19 17.16 -14.65
CA SER A 560 -26.13 17.16 -13.53
C SER A 560 -27.40 16.40 -13.94
N GLY A 561 -27.23 15.14 -14.34
CA GLY A 561 -28.29 14.22 -14.76
C GLY A 561 -28.41 13.02 -13.84
#